data_AF-A0ABD2IV97-F1
#
_entry.id   AF-A0ABD2IV97-F1
#
_cell.length_a   1.000
_cell.length_b   1.000
_cell.length_c   1.000
_cell.angle_alpha   90.00
_cell.angle_beta   90.00
_cell.angle_gamma   90.00
#
_symmetry.space_group_name_H-M   'P 1'
#
loop_
_entity.id
_entity.type
_entity.pdbx_description
1 polymer ?
#
loop_
_entity_poly.entity_id
_entity_poly.type
_entity_poly.pdbx_seq_one_letter_code
_entity_poly.pdbx_strand_id
1 'polypeptide(L)'
;MGKDKKGDYDPDIYGDWQYEDKSCPCHCSRLRAINFFRIECDFMDRTTKRWANVGRVALGVLSLPTLFIPGVNVEVARPQLDSVGQDITHTALEVHYKCGICGQISYKTYEIVCEDETSDRWGRYMKTYGDEPIFGIRTTEFDGIQRVFDGMWKDYDLINNNCKDWTSDLIERLS
;
A
#
# COMPACT_ATOMS: atom_id res chain seq x y z
N MET A 1 0.96 -14.03 20.50
CA MET A 1 1.29 -13.14 19.37
C MET A 1 2.06 -13.96 18.36
N GLY A 2 1.35 -14.50 17.36
CA GLY A 2 1.99 -15.13 16.21
C GLY A 2 2.71 -14.04 15.44
N LYS A 3 4.02 -14.23 15.22
CA LYS A 3 4.75 -13.45 14.23
C LYS A 3 4.29 -13.98 12.88
N ASP A 4 3.28 -13.36 12.29
CA ASP A 4 2.92 -13.68 10.92
C ASP A 4 4.12 -13.40 10.03
N LYS A 5 4.51 -14.43 9.29
CA LYS A 5 5.72 -14.45 8.50
C LYS A 5 5.61 -13.36 7.44
N LYS A 6 6.57 -12.44 7.43
CA LYS A 6 6.83 -11.42 6.39
C LYS A 6 7.07 -12.02 4.97
N GLY A 7 6.72 -13.29 4.73
CA GLY A 7 7.09 -14.07 3.56
C GLY A 7 6.01 -14.21 2.49
N ASP A 8 4.74 -14.00 2.81
CA ASP A 8 3.64 -14.17 1.84
C ASP A 8 3.08 -12.83 1.32
N TYR A 9 3.49 -11.72 1.95
CA TYR A 9 2.92 -10.39 1.76
C TYR A 9 4.03 -9.34 1.84
N ASP A 10 4.60 -9.00 0.69
CA ASP A 10 5.71 -8.03 0.59
C ASP A 10 5.59 -7.21 -0.71
N PRO A 11 5.21 -5.92 -0.61
CA PRO A 11 5.06 -5.07 -1.79
C PRO A 11 6.40 -4.85 -2.50
N ASP A 12 7.54 -5.00 -1.82
CA ASP A 12 8.86 -4.87 -2.44
C ASP A 12 9.11 -5.95 -3.49
N ILE A 13 8.66 -7.16 -3.20
CA ILE A 13 8.79 -8.31 -4.10
C ILE A 13 7.80 -8.19 -5.25
N TYR A 14 6.53 -7.92 -4.94
CA TYR A 14 5.44 -8.00 -5.92
C TYR A 14 5.27 -6.71 -6.74
N GLY A 15 5.52 -5.56 -6.12
CA GLY A 15 5.60 -4.26 -6.78
C GLY A 15 6.92 -3.99 -7.51
N ASP A 16 7.89 -4.91 -7.44
CA ASP A 16 9.21 -4.81 -8.10
C ASP A 16 9.93 -3.53 -7.70
N TRP A 17 10.24 -3.41 -6.40
CA TRP A 17 10.89 -2.23 -5.85
C TRP A 17 12.28 -2.02 -6.44
N GLN A 18 12.52 -0.83 -6.98
CA GLN A 18 13.84 -0.39 -7.43
C GLN A 18 14.39 0.66 -6.47
N TYR A 19 15.49 0.29 -5.81
CA TYR A 19 16.30 1.23 -5.07
C TYR A 19 16.87 2.28 -6.02
N GLU A 20 16.83 3.53 -5.58
CA GLU A 20 17.57 4.58 -6.25
C GLU A 20 18.90 4.82 -5.56
N ASP A 21 19.96 4.22 -6.11
CA ASP A 21 21.34 4.33 -5.62
C ASP A 21 21.91 5.77 -5.68
N LYS A 22 21.18 6.70 -6.28
CA LYS A 22 21.60 8.09 -6.43
C LYS A 22 20.67 9.01 -5.67
N SER A 23 20.65 8.90 -4.34
CA SER A 23 20.31 10.07 -3.55
C SER A 23 21.25 11.22 -3.97
N CYS A 24 20.67 12.38 -4.23
CA CYS A 24 21.45 13.56 -4.59
C CYS A 24 22.53 13.80 -3.51
N PRO A 25 23.82 13.99 -3.85
CA PRO A 25 24.86 14.24 -2.85
C PRO A 25 24.72 15.62 -2.17
N CYS A 26 23.84 16.48 -2.69
CA CYS A 26 23.50 17.74 -2.04
C CYS A 26 22.58 17.49 -0.83
N HIS A 27 22.64 18.39 0.15
CA HIS A 27 21.79 18.34 1.34
C HIS A 27 20.30 18.32 0.99
N CYS A 28 19.48 17.51 1.69
CA CYS A 28 18.05 17.33 1.41
C CYS A 28 17.23 18.63 1.45
N SER A 29 17.66 19.63 2.23
CA SER A 29 17.03 20.97 2.24
C SER A 29 17.00 21.67 0.87
N ARG A 30 17.80 21.19 -0.09
CA ARG A 30 17.86 21.66 -1.48
C ARG A 30 16.89 20.93 -2.42
N LEU A 31 16.21 19.89 -1.94
CA LEU A 31 15.23 19.15 -2.70
C LEU A 31 13.88 19.84 -2.64
N ARG A 32 13.21 19.91 -3.79
CA ARG A 32 11.84 20.37 -3.94
C ARG A 32 11.05 19.33 -4.72
N ALA A 33 9.90 18.93 -4.19
CA ALA A 33 8.98 18.04 -4.89
C ALA A 33 8.45 18.75 -6.13
N ILE A 34 8.53 18.08 -7.27
CA ILE A 34 8.05 18.58 -8.56
C ILE A 34 6.80 17.85 -9.04
N ASN A 35 6.63 16.59 -8.64
CA ASN A 35 5.47 15.77 -8.97
C ASN A 35 5.15 14.85 -7.78
N PHE A 36 3.88 14.48 -7.69
CA PHE A 36 3.34 13.55 -6.72
C PHE A 36 2.46 12.54 -7.45
N PHE A 37 2.58 11.27 -7.09
CA PHE A 37 1.80 10.19 -7.68
C PHE A 37 1.23 9.32 -6.57
N ARG A 38 -0.07 9.07 -6.64
CA ARG A 38 -0.66 7.94 -5.92
C ARG A 38 -0.40 6.72 -6.78
N ILE A 39 0.29 5.74 -6.20
CA ILE A 39 0.62 4.49 -6.87
C ILE A 39 -0.03 3.33 -6.15
N GLU A 40 -0.43 2.32 -6.91
CA GLU A 40 -1.00 1.09 -6.39
C GLU A 40 -0.21 -0.10 -6.94
N CYS A 41 0.24 -1.03 -6.09
CA CYS A 41 0.99 -2.22 -6.50
C CYS A 41 0.41 -3.50 -5.89
N ASP A 42 0.77 -4.66 -6.42
CA ASP A 42 0.34 -5.94 -5.84
C ASP A 42 1.06 -6.18 -4.51
N PHE A 43 0.33 -6.70 -3.52
CA PHE A 43 0.88 -7.10 -2.22
C PHE A 43 1.15 -8.62 -2.14
N MET A 44 0.71 -9.40 -3.15
CA MET A 44 0.87 -10.86 -3.24
C MET A 44 0.88 -11.36 -4.70
N ASP A 45 1.40 -12.58 -4.93
CA ASP A 45 1.43 -13.17 -6.28
C ASP A 45 0.03 -13.29 -6.91
N ARG A 46 -0.08 -12.89 -8.18
CA ARG A 46 -1.35 -12.88 -8.92
C ARG A 46 -1.94 -14.27 -9.10
N THR A 47 -1.13 -15.32 -9.16
CA THR A 47 -1.62 -16.69 -9.31
C THR A 47 -2.29 -17.14 -8.02
N THR A 48 -1.69 -16.83 -6.88
CA THR A 48 -2.29 -17.03 -5.55
C THR A 48 -3.56 -16.18 -5.38
N LYS A 49 -3.56 -14.91 -5.82
CA LYS A 49 -4.75 -14.03 -5.86
C LYS A 49 -5.88 -14.65 -6.70
N ARG A 50 -5.55 -15.21 -7.87
CA ARG A 50 -6.51 -15.90 -8.75
C ARG A 50 -7.06 -17.18 -8.14
N TRP A 51 -6.23 -18.02 -7.53
CA TRP A 51 -6.69 -19.25 -6.88
C TRP A 51 -7.56 -18.98 -5.65
N ALA A 52 -7.20 -17.97 -4.85
CA ALA A 52 -8.05 -17.51 -3.75
C ALA A 52 -9.42 -17.05 -4.29
N ASN A 53 -9.46 -16.32 -5.40
CA ASN A 53 -10.71 -15.88 -6.03
C ASN A 53 -11.50 -17.02 -6.71
N VAL A 54 -10.83 -17.98 -7.36
CA VAL A 54 -11.48 -19.14 -8.03
C VAL A 54 -12.04 -20.13 -7.01
N GLY A 55 -11.33 -20.42 -5.93
CA GLY A 55 -11.83 -21.25 -4.83
C GLY A 55 -13.07 -20.65 -4.17
N ARG A 56 -13.16 -19.31 -4.13
CA ARG A 56 -14.34 -18.57 -3.63
C ARG A 56 -15.55 -18.68 -4.57
N VAL A 57 -15.37 -18.62 -5.89
CA VAL A 57 -16.47 -18.87 -6.84
C VAL A 57 -16.97 -20.31 -6.73
N ALA A 58 -16.08 -21.28 -6.55
CA ALA A 58 -16.47 -22.68 -6.35
C ALA A 58 -17.26 -22.90 -5.04
N LEU A 59 -16.89 -22.25 -3.94
CA LEU A 59 -17.62 -22.31 -2.66
C LEU A 59 -18.92 -21.48 -2.65
N GLY A 60 -18.95 -20.35 -3.36
CA GLY A 60 -20.14 -19.52 -3.53
C GLY A 60 -21.22 -20.15 -4.41
N VAL A 61 -20.85 -21.04 -5.33
CA VAL A 61 -21.80 -21.82 -6.15
C VAL A 61 -22.30 -23.08 -5.43
N LEU A 62 -21.60 -23.56 -4.40
CA LEU A 62 -22.02 -24.70 -3.58
C LEU A 62 -22.91 -24.34 -2.39
N SER A 63 -23.16 -23.05 -2.14
CA SER A 63 -23.99 -22.58 -1.03
C SER A 63 -25.39 -22.17 -1.51
N LEU A 64 -26.23 -23.18 -1.79
CA LEU A 64 -27.65 -23.36 -1.42
C LEU A 64 -28.30 -24.40 -2.36
N PRO A 65 -29.10 -25.36 -1.85
CA PRO A 65 -30.00 -25.20 -0.72
C PRO A 65 -29.67 -26.07 0.49
N THR A 66 -29.98 -25.52 1.67
CA THR A 66 -30.13 -26.22 2.95
C THR A 66 -30.91 -27.53 2.81
N LEU A 67 -30.21 -28.66 2.90
CA LEU A 67 -30.83 -29.91 3.31
C LEU A 67 -30.94 -29.88 4.84
N PHE A 68 -32.12 -29.54 5.35
CA PHE A 68 -32.46 -29.77 6.76
C PHE A 68 -32.48 -31.29 6.99
N ILE A 69 -31.41 -31.83 7.56
CA ILE A 69 -31.40 -33.17 8.13
C ILE A 69 -31.65 -33.01 9.64
N PRO A 70 -32.84 -33.36 10.15
CA PRO A 70 -33.11 -33.26 11.58
C PRO A 70 -32.23 -34.27 12.34
N GLY A 71 -31.44 -33.79 13.31
CA GLY A 71 -30.70 -34.63 14.26
C GLY A 71 -29.17 -34.49 14.25
N VAL A 72 -28.59 -33.64 13.40
CA VAL A 72 -27.14 -33.38 13.40
C VAL A 72 -26.90 -31.89 13.68
N ASN A 73 -26.54 -31.55 14.92
CA ASN A 73 -25.94 -30.26 15.23
C ASN A 73 -24.50 -30.26 14.68
N VAL A 74 -24.37 -30.04 13.37
CA VAL A 74 -23.09 -29.56 12.84
C VAL A 74 -23.07 -28.07 13.16
N GLU A 75 -22.27 -27.67 14.15
CA GLU A 75 -21.80 -26.29 14.22
C GLU A 75 -21.01 -26.04 12.95
N VAL A 76 -21.70 -25.51 11.94
CA VAL A 76 -21.05 -24.95 10.77
C VAL A 76 -20.31 -23.73 11.29
N ALA A 77 -19.04 -23.92 11.63
CA ALA A 77 -18.10 -22.83 11.80
C ALA A 77 -18.29 -21.95 10.58
N ARG A 78 -18.90 -20.77 10.78
CA ARG A 78 -19.03 -19.78 9.72
C ARG A 78 -17.60 -19.56 9.21
N PRO A 79 -17.25 -19.93 7.97
CA PRO A 79 -16.02 -19.41 7.42
C PRO A 79 -16.20 -17.89 7.48
N GLN A 80 -15.32 -17.20 8.20
CA GLN A 80 -15.28 -15.75 8.23
C GLN A 80 -15.20 -15.28 6.78
N LEU A 81 -16.37 -14.94 6.23
CA LEU A 81 -16.57 -14.45 4.88
C LEU A 81 -16.34 -12.94 4.90
N ASP A 82 -15.37 -12.46 5.68
CA ASP A 82 -15.16 -11.04 5.99
C ASP A 82 -14.04 -10.41 5.15
N SER A 83 -13.56 -11.10 4.10
CA SER A 83 -12.65 -10.50 3.09
C SER A 83 -13.23 -10.56 1.68
N VAL A 84 -14.55 -10.42 1.56
CA VAL A 84 -15.25 -10.33 0.27
C VAL A 84 -14.84 -9.03 -0.42
N GLY A 85 -13.87 -9.12 -1.32
CA GLY A 85 -13.68 -8.16 -2.40
C GLY A 85 -12.69 -7.03 -2.19
N GLN A 86 -11.91 -7.00 -1.10
CA GLN A 86 -10.84 -6.01 -1.01
C GLN A 86 -9.78 -6.32 -2.08
N ASP A 87 -9.56 -5.36 -2.97
CA ASP A 87 -8.44 -5.40 -3.89
C ASP A 87 -7.18 -5.44 -3.04
N ILE A 88 -6.55 -6.62 -2.97
CA ILE A 88 -5.35 -6.87 -2.17
C ILE A 88 -4.19 -6.21 -2.91
N THR A 89 -4.14 -4.90 -2.82
CA THR A 89 -3.17 -4.01 -3.41
C THR A 89 -2.69 -3.06 -2.33
N HIS A 90 -1.45 -2.62 -2.51
CA HIS A 90 -0.80 -1.69 -1.62
C HIS A 90 -0.78 -0.32 -2.29
N THR A 91 -1.20 0.71 -1.57
CA THR A 91 -1.19 2.08 -2.07
C THR A 91 -0.17 2.91 -1.31
N ALA A 92 0.63 3.67 -2.07
CA ALA A 92 1.69 4.51 -1.55
C ALA A 92 1.72 5.87 -2.26
N LEU A 93 2.45 6.83 -1.68
CA LEU A 93 2.72 8.12 -2.27
C LEU A 93 4.15 8.16 -2.84
N GLU A 94 4.28 8.19 -4.16
CA GLU A 94 5.57 8.43 -4.82
C GLU A 94 5.76 9.94 -5.04
N VAL A 95 6.92 10.46 -4.64
CA VAL A 95 7.28 11.87 -4.76
C VAL A 95 8.56 12.01 -5.57
N HIS A 96 8.50 12.87 -6.60
CA HIS A 96 9.66 13.19 -7.42
C HIS A 96 10.28 14.47 -6.91
N TYR A 97 11.51 14.39 -6.44
CA TYR A 97 12.29 15.52 -5.95
C TYR A 97 13.27 16.00 -7.01
N LYS A 98 13.35 17.31 -7.22
CA LYS A 98 14.42 17.94 -7.99
C LYS A 98 15.34 18.72 -7.07
N CYS A 99 16.64 18.48 -7.17
CA CYS A 99 17.64 19.27 -6.47
C CYS A 99 17.79 20.65 -7.12
N GLY A 100 17.67 21.71 -6.34
CA GLY A 100 17.87 23.09 -6.81
C GLY A 100 19.32 23.44 -7.17
N ILE A 101 20.30 22.63 -6.76
CA ILE A 101 21.73 22.88 -7.05
C ILE A 101 22.19 22.11 -8.29
N CYS A 102 22.10 20.78 -8.27
CA CYS A 102 22.62 19.95 -9.36
C CYS A 102 21.54 19.56 -10.40
N GLY A 103 20.27 19.89 -10.15
CA GLY A 103 19.17 19.58 -11.06
C GLY A 103 18.76 18.11 -11.12
N GLN A 104 19.46 17.21 -10.39
CA GLN A 104 19.15 15.79 -10.34
C GLN A 104 17.73 15.55 -9.83
N ILE A 105 17.06 14.58 -10.46
CA ILE A 105 15.76 14.07 -10.02
C ILE A 105 16.00 12.80 -9.20
N SER A 106 15.31 12.70 -8.07
CA SER A 106 15.31 11.53 -7.19
C SER A 106 13.86 11.19 -6.82
N TYR A 107 13.56 9.91 -6.67
CA TYR A 107 12.27 9.33 -6.35
C TYR A 107 12.29 8.83 -4.91
N LYS A 108 11.26 9.17 -4.14
CA LYS A 108 11.07 8.67 -2.78
C LYS A 108 9.62 8.26 -2.62
N THR A 109 9.39 7.10 -2.03
CA THR A 109 8.05 6.56 -1.78
C THR A 109 7.77 6.60 -0.29
N TYR A 110 6.59 7.10 0.07
CA TYR A 110 6.08 7.16 1.43
C TYR A 110 4.88 6.24 1.56
N GLU A 111 4.88 5.39 2.59
CA GLU A 111 3.89 4.33 2.75
C GLU A 111 3.73 3.88 4.22
N ILE A 112 2.60 3.25 4.50
CA ILE A 112 2.40 2.43 5.70
C ILE A 112 2.47 0.96 5.31
N VAL A 113 3.49 0.26 5.79
CA VAL A 113 3.79 -1.12 5.39
C VAL A 113 2.89 -2.10 6.14
N CYS A 114 2.78 -1.91 7.45
CA CYS A 114 1.92 -2.68 8.34
C CYS A 114 1.69 -1.92 9.65
N GLU A 115 1.04 -2.57 10.61
CA GLU A 115 0.82 -2.03 11.97
C GLU A 115 2.15 -1.56 12.58
N ASP A 116 2.16 -0.31 13.05
CA ASP A 116 3.31 0.38 13.63
C ASP A 116 4.53 0.62 12.69
N GLU A 117 4.46 0.24 11.41
CA GLU A 117 5.57 0.34 10.45
C GLU A 117 5.21 1.23 9.26
N THR A 118 5.86 2.40 9.19
CA THR A 118 5.83 3.31 8.03
C THR A 118 7.20 3.34 7.35
N SER A 119 7.22 3.58 6.04
CA SER A 119 8.43 3.59 5.21
C SER A 119 8.51 4.86 4.37
N ASP A 120 9.70 5.44 4.28
CA ASP A 120 10.02 6.65 3.49
C ASP A 120 11.29 6.43 2.65
N ARG A 121 11.33 5.37 1.84
CA ARG A 121 12.56 4.93 1.18
C ARG A 121 12.81 5.63 -0.16
N TRP A 122 14.09 5.85 -0.47
CA TRP A 122 14.53 6.29 -1.79
C TRP A 122 14.38 5.14 -2.79
N GLY A 123 13.65 5.38 -3.86
CA GLY A 123 13.23 4.36 -4.81
C GLY A 123 11.75 4.43 -5.13
N ARG A 124 11.31 3.47 -5.94
CA ARG A 124 9.93 3.37 -6.42
C ARG A 124 9.55 1.95 -6.80
N TYR A 125 8.24 1.69 -6.84
CA TYR A 125 7.67 0.48 -7.40
C TYR A 125 7.61 0.57 -8.93
N MET A 126 8.00 -0.51 -9.62
CA MET A 126 8.00 -0.55 -11.08
C MET A 126 6.79 -1.27 -11.66
N LYS A 127 6.11 -2.08 -10.85
CA LYS A 127 4.87 -2.78 -11.21
C LYS A 127 3.69 -2.14 -10.49
N THR A 128 3.29 -0.98 -10.99
CA THR A 128 2.16 -0.22 -10.48
C THR A 128 0.94 -0.31 -11.41
N TYR A 129 -0.21 0.04 -10.84
CA TYR A 129 -1.47 0.22 -11.52
C TYR A 129 -1.95 1.65 -11.27
N GLY A 130 -2.43 2.31 -12.32
CA GLY A 130 -3.11 3.59 -12.16
C GLY A 130 -2.27 4.63 -11.43
N ASP A 131 -1.07 4.93 -11.96
CA ASP A 131 -0.26 6.05 -11.47
C ASP A 131 -1.08 7.34 -11.65
N GLU A 132 -1.68 7.81 -10.56
CA GLU A 132 -2.55 8.96 -10.56
C GLU A 132 -1.73 10.19 -10.17
N PRO A 133 -1.47 11.12 -11.12
CA PRO A 133 -0.80 12.36 -10.78
C PRO A 133 -1.69 13.18 -9.84
N ILE A 134 -1.10 13.63 -8.73
CA ILE A 134 -1.79 14.43 -7.73
C ILE A 134 -1.47 15.90 -7.97
N PHE A 135 -2.51 16.73 -7.99
CA PHE A 135 -2.41 18.17 -8.16
C PHE A 135 -2.87 18.89 -6.89
N GLY A 136 -2.41 20.13 -6.71
CA GLY A 136 -2.87 20.99 -5.60
C GLY A 136 -2.09 20.87 -4.29
N ILE A 137 -1.07 20.01 -4.23
CA ILE A 137 -0.16 19.93 -3.07
C ILE A 137 0.63 21.23 -2.91
N ARG A 138 0.53 21.86 -1.75
CA ARG A 138 1.23 23.11 -1.42
C ARG A 138 2.60 22.87 -0.78
N THR A 139 2.72 21.79 -0.03
CA THR A 139 3.96 21.43 0.67
C THR A 139 4.93 20.76 -0.30
N THR A 140 5.92 21.52 -0.78
CA THR A 140 6.89 21.04 -1.79
C THR A 140 8.32 20.90 -1.24
N GLU A 141 8.59 21.43 -0.05
CA GLU A 141 9.91 21.31 0.58
C GLU A 141 10.08 19.93 1.20
N PHE A 142 11.24 19.28 0.98
CA PHE A 142 11.52 17.96 1.53
C PHE A 142 11.28 17.88 3.04
N ASP A 143 11.84 18.82 3.81
CA ASP A 143 11.67 18.85 5.27
C ASP A 143 10.21 19.08 5.70
N GLY A 144 9.42 19.76 4.86
CA GLY A 144 7.98 19.95 5.08
C GLY A 144 7.21 18.65 4.89
N ILE A 145 7.48 17.94 3.79
CA ILE A 145 6.85 16.65 3.49
C ILE A 145 7.23 15.61 4.55
N GLN A 146 8.51 15.53 4.90
CA GLN A 146 9.00 14.60 5.93
C GLN A 146 8.33 14.87 7.28
N ARG A 147 8.17 16.13 7.68
CA ARG A 147 7.49 16.47 8.94
C ARG A 147 6.03 16.02 8.97
N VAL A 148 5.33 16.15 7.83
CA VAL A 148 3.94 15.66 7.73
C VAL A 148 3.92 14.14 7.82
N PHE A 149 4.80 13.46 7.09
CA PHE A 149 4.96 12.01 7.15
C PHE A 149 5.27 11.50 8.56
N ASP A 150 6.23 12.11 9.27
CA ASP A 150 6.61 11.72 10.63
C ASP A 150 5.46 11.89 11.64
N GLY A 151 4.49 12.77 11.32
CA GLY A 151 3.27 12.99 12.09
C GLY A 151 2.07 12.17 11.64
N MET A 152 2.24 11.25 10.69
CA MET A 152 1.19 10.32 10.28
C MET A 152 0.94 9.25 11.33
N TRP A 153 -0.29 8.77 11.37
CA TRP A 153 -0.69 7.67 12.23
C TRP A 153 -0.12 6.33 11.74
N LYS A 154 -0.14 5.31 12.61
CA LYS A 154 0.46 3.99 12.37
C LYS A 154 -0.43 2.81 12.80
N ASP A 155 -1.64 3.09 13.28
CA ASP A 155 -2.67 2.12 13.64
C ASP A 155 -3.33 1.51 12.41
N TYR A 156 -2.53 0.75 11.66
CA TYR A 156 -2.96 0.06 10.44
C TYR A 156 -3.99 -1.02 10.75
N ASP A 157 -5.13 -0.98 10.06
CA ASP A 157 -6.14 -2.03 10.03
C ASP A 157 -6.53 -2.30 8.58
N LEU A 158 -6.46 -3.57 8.16
CA LEU A 158 -6.72 -3.94 6.77
C LEU A 158 -8.13 -3.54 6.29
N ILE A 159 -9.09 -3.40 7.21
CA ILE A 159 -10.50 -3.13 6.89
C ILE A 159 -10.81 -1.64 6.95
N ASN A 160 -10.41 -0.95 8.02
CA ASN A 160 -10.90 0.40 8.34
C ASN A 160 -9.82 1.50 8.29
N ASN A 161 -8.54 1.16 8.45
CA ASN A 161 -7.41 2.10 8.47
C ASN A 161 -6.26 1.53 7.63
N ASN A 162 -6.51 1.32 6.34
CA ASN A 162 -5.55 0.62 5.48
C ASN A 162 -4.63 1.62 4.74
N CYS A 163 -3.76 1.10 3.87
CA CYS A 163 -2.79 1.90 3.13
C CYS A 163 -3.43 2.93 2.17
N LYS A 164 -4.65 2.69 1.68
CA LYS A 164 -5.40 3.64 0.83
C LYS A 164 -5.88 4.85 1.65
N ASP A 165 -6.39 4.59 2.84
CA ASP A 165 -6.84 5.63 3.77
C ASP A 165 -5.64 6.46 4.24
N TRP A 166 -4.55 5.79 4.63
CA TRP A 166 -3.31 6.43 5.04
C TRP A 166 -2.71 7.33 3.96
N THR A 167 -2.63 6.82 2.72
CA THR A 167 -2.10 7.61 1.59
C THR A 167 -3.00 8.80 1.28
N SER A 168 -4.32 8.66 1.42
CA SER A 168 -5.27 9.76 1.22
C SER A 168 -5.10 10.86 2.27
N ASP A 169 -4.98 10.51 3.55
CA ASP A 169 -4.75 11.46 4.65
C ASP A 169 -3.39 12.17 4.50
N LEU A 170 -2.33 11.45 4.09
CA LEU A 170 -1.04 12.07 3.80
C LEU A 170 -1.17 13.13 2.70
N ILE A 171 -1.85 12.81 1.60
CA ILE A 171 -2.06 13.75 0.48
C ILE A 171 -2.88 14.97 0.93
N GLU A 172 -3.93 14.77 1.72
CA GLU A 172 -4.75 15.84 2.26
C GLU A 172 -3.93 16.81 3.12
N ARG A 173 -3.09 16.29 4.01
CA ARG A 173 -2.23 17.11 4.88
C ARG A 173 -1.12 17.85 4.15
N LEU A 174 -0.71 17.36 2.97
CA LEU A 174 0.29 18.04 2.14
C LEU A 174 -0.32 19.17 1.28
N SER A 175 -1.63 19.15 1.07
CA SER A 175 -2.40 20.10 0.25
C SER A 175 -2.69 21.42 0.96
#